data_AF-A0A357V4H8-F1
#
_entry.id   AF-A0A357V4H8-F1
#
_cell.length_a   1.000
_cell.length_b   1.000
_cell.length_c   1.000
_cell.angle_alpha   90.00
_cell.angle_beta   90.00
_cell.angle_gamma   90.00
#
_symmetry.space_group_name_H-M   'P 1'
#
loop_
_entity.id
_entity.type
_entity.pdbx_description
1 polymer ?
#
loop_
_entity_poly.entity_id
_entity_poly.type
_entity_poly.pdbx_seq_one_letter_code
_entity_poly.pdbx_strand_id
1 'polypeptide(L)'
;MTDRPTSPHTASNEPTLDADEILAGILEWVAIESPSHDGDAVNRMVDLVEKGHAALGARIERTPGRDGFGDILVSRTPWGGDGP
;
A
#
# COMPACT_ATOMS: atom_id res chain seq x y z
N MET A 1 25.64 39.21 22.47
CA MET A 1 24.72 38.08 22.27
C MET A 1 24.60 37.92 20.76
N THR A 2 25.45 37.08 20.19
CA THR A 2 25.74 37.04 18.75
C THR A 2 24.67 36.25 18.03
N ASP A 3 24.06 36.84 17.02
CA ASP A 3 23.09 36.20 16.13
C ASP A 3 23.77 35.05 15.38
N ARG A 4 23.20 33.84 15.43
CA ARG A 4 23.77 32.65 14.78
C ARG A 4 23.18 32.55 13.36
N PRO A 5 24.00 32.45 12.29
CA PRO A 5 23.46 32.32 10.94
C PRO A 5 22.71 30.99 10.79
N THR A 6 21.54 31.04 10.16
CA THR A 6 20.74 29.88 9.76
C THR A 6 21.43 29.16 8.59
N SER A 7 21.90 27.94 8.82
CA SER A 7 22.46 27.09 7.76
C SER A 7 21.37 26.71 6.75
N PRO A 8 21.69 26.58 5.45
CA PRO A 8 20.74 26.13 4.43
C PRO A 8 20.32 24.68 4.71
N HIS A 9 19.01 24.41 4.71
CA HIS A 9 18.49 23.06 4.91
C HIS A 9 18.78 22.24 3.64
N THR A 10 19.69 21.27 3.72
CA THR A 10 19.75 20.14 2.79
C THR A 10 18.35 19.53 2.72
N ALA A 11 17.74 19.41 1.55
CA ALA A 11 16.38 18.88 1.45
C ALA A 11 16.31 17.49 2.08
N SER A 12 15.57 17.37 3.18
CA SER A 12 15.38 16.11 3.91
C SER A 12 14.45 15.20 3.09
N ASN A 13 14.79 13.92 2.96
CA ASN A 13 13.92 12.91 2.32
C ASN A 13 12.84 12.40 3.30
N GLU A 14 12.41 13.25 4.22
CA GLU A 14 11.34 12.95 5.17
C GLU A 14 9.98 13.09 4.47
N PRO A 15 9.14 12.03 4.47
CA PRO A 15 7.82 12.12 3.89
C PRO A 15 6.97 13.09 4.72
N THR A 16 6.29 14.02 4.04
CA THR A 16 5.22 14.79 4.66
C THR A 16 3.98 13.91 4.76
N LEU A 17 3.43 13.77 5.96
CA LEU A 17 2.24 12.96 6.19
C LEU A 17 1.00 13.87 6.18
N ASP A 18 0.09 13.62 5.24
CA ASP A 18 -1.22 14.26 5.20
C ASP A 18 -2.26 13.35 5.89
N ALA A 19 -2.83 13.82 7.00
CA ALA A 19 -3.78 13.05 7.79
C ALA A 19 -5.11 12.81 7.06
N ASP A 20 -5.56 13.77 6.23
CA ASP A 20 -6.81 13.66 5.48
C ASP A 20 -6.65 12.66 4.33
N GLU A 21 -5.49 12.64 3.68
CA GLU A 21 -5.14 11.64 2.66
C GLU A 21 -5.12 10.22 3.26
N ILE A 22 -4.48 10.05 4.42
CA ILE A 22 -4.41 8.76 5.12
C ILE A 22 -5.82 8.30 5.54
N LEU A 23 -6.64 9.20 6.09
CA LEU A 23 -8.00 8.87 6.48
C LEU A 23 -8.84 8.44 5.28
N ALA A 24 -8.75 9.17 4.16
CA ALA A 24 -9.47 8.82 2.93
C ALA A 24 -9.10 7.41 2.43
N GLY A 25 -7.80 7.08 2.44
CA GLY A 25 -7.32 5.74 2.09
C GLY A 25 -7.87 4.64 3.02
N ILE A 26 -7.86 4.87 4.33
CA ILE A 26 -8.41 3.90 5.30
C ILE A 26 -9.92 3.69 5.07
N LEU A 27 -10.68 4.76 4.82
CA LEU A 27 -12.12 4.67 4.57
C LEU A 27 -12.44 3.87 3.30
N GLU A 28 -11.62 3.99 2.25
CA GLU A 28 -11.77 3.18 1.03
C GLU A 28 -11.63 1.68 1.33
N TRP A 29 -10.65 1.30 2.15
CA TRP A 29 -10.46 -0.10 2.54
C TRP A 29 -11.61 -0.60 3.42
N VAL A 30 -12.03 0.19 4.42
CA VAL A 30 -13.13 -0.19 5.33
C VAL A 30 -14.46 -0.36 4.59
N ALA A 31 -14.70 0.40 3.51
CA ALA A 31 -15.92 0.27 2.71
C ALA A 31 -16.02 -1.08 1.97
N ILE A 32 -14.90 -1.80 1.79
CA ILE A 32 -14.87 -3.13 1.17
C ILE A 32 -14.93 -4.18 2.27
N GLU A 33 -16.14 -4.64 2.57
CA GLU A 33 -16.35 -5.79 3.44
C GLU A 33 -15.75 -7.07 2.81
N SER A 34 -14.87 -7.76 3.55
CA SER A 34 -14.16 -8.96 3.12
C SER A 34 -14.37 -10.16 4.08
N PRO A 35 -15.61 -10.65 4.27
CA PRO A 35 -15.86 -11.84 5.09
C PRO A 35 -15.06 -13.04 4.59
N SER A 36 -14.27 -13.66 5.46
CA SER A 36 -13.23 -14.63 5.07
C SER A 36 -13.74 -15.90 4.37
N HIS A 37 -15.03 -16.21 4.50
CA HIS A 37 -15.67 -17.38 3.89
C HIS A 37 -16.31 -17.08 2.51
N ASP A 38 -16.28 -15.82 2.08
CA ASP A 38 -16.77 -15.37 0.79
C ASP A 38 -15.56 -14.92 -0.05
N GLY A 39 -15.09 -15.82 -0.90
CA GLY A 39 -13.93 -15.57 -1.76
C GLY A 39 -14.12 -14.40 -2.72
N ASP A 40 -15.33 -14.19 -3.23
CA ASP A 40 -15.61 -13.05 -4.12
C ASP A 40 -15.52 -11.73 -3.35
N ALA A 41 -15.97 -11.70 -2.09
CA ALA A 41 -15.80 -10.54 -1.24
C ALA A 41 -14.36 -10.24 -0.87
N VAL A 42 -13.56 -11.27 -0.57
CA VAL A 42 -12.11 -11.13 -0.38
C VAL A 42 -11.45 -10.61 -1.66
N ASN A 43 -11.85 -11.12 -2.83
CA ASN A 43 -11.25 -10.73 -4.10
C ASN A 43 -11.47 -9.25 -4.46
N ARG A 44 -12.58 -8.63 -4.03
CA ARG A 44 -12.74 -7.17 -4.16
C ARG A 44 -11.67 -6.38 -3.39
N MET A 45 -11.29 -6.85 -2.21
CA MET A 45 -10.18 -6.24 -1.45
C MET A 45 -8.84 -6.50 -2.14
N VAL A 46 -8.62 -7.72 -2.65
CA VAL A 46 -7.40 -8.07 -3.41
C VAL A 46 -7.22 -7.16 -4.63
N ASP A 47 -8.30 -6.86 -5.36
CA ASP A 47 -8.28 -5.96 -6.52
C ASP A 47 -7.83 -4.53 -6.14
N LEU A 48 -8.27 -4.02 -4.99
CA LEU A 48 -7.84 -2.71 -4.47
C LEU A 48 -6.33 -2.71 -4.15
N VAL A 49 -5.84 -3.76 -3.48
CA VAL A 49 -4.43 -3.91 -3.13
C VAL A 49 -3.57 -4.00 -4.39
N GLU A 50 -3.97 -4.84 -5.35
CA GLU A 50 -3.26 -5.01 -6.63
C GLU A 50 -3.16 -3.69 -7.38
N LYS A 51 -4.25 -2.93 -7.49
CA LYS A 51 -4.26 -1.61 -8.14
C LYS A 51 -3.29 -0.64 -7.47
N GLY A 52 -3.32 -0.55 -6.14
CA GLY A 52 -2.44 0.36 -5.38
C GLY A 52 -0.97 0.00 -5.55
N HIS A 53 -0.63 -1.28 -5.43
CA HIS A 53 0.75 -1.75 -5.55
C HIS A 53 1.28 -1.68 -6.99
N ALA A 54 0.44 -1.96 -8.00
CA ALA A 54 0.81 -1.80 -9.40
C ALA A 54 1.11 -0.33 -9.74
N ALA A 55 0.35 0.63 -9.19
CA ALA A 55 0.61 2.06 -9.37
C ALA A 55 1.97 2.51 -8.77
N LEU A 56 2.47 1.79 -7.76
CA LEU A 56 3.80 1.99 -7.18
C LEU A 56 4.93 1.27 -7.95
N GLY A 57 4.61 0.61 -9.07
CA GLY A 57 5.56 -0.15 -9.87
C GLY A 57 5.94 -1.51 -9.29
N ALA A 58 5.14 -2.06 -8.38
CA ALA A 58 5.38 -3.40 -7.85
C ALA A 58 5.13 -4.49 -8.90
N ARG A 59 5.92 -5.56 -8.85
CA ARG A 59 5.66 -6.80 -9.58
C ARG A 59 4.63 -7.62 -8.81
N ILE A 60 3.53 -7.97 -9.47
CA ILE A 60 2.39 -8.68 -8.88
C ILE A 60 2.34 -10.13 -9.39
N GLU A 61 2.11 -11.07 -8.47
CA GLU A 61 1.72 -12.45 -8.78
C GLU A 61 0.43 -12.75 -8.01
N ARG A 62 -0.58 -13.27 -8.71
CA ARG A 62 -1.87 -13.64 -8.13
C ARG A 62 -2.11 -15.13 -8.30
N THR A 63 -2.38 -15.81 -7.20
CA THR A 63 -2.74 -17.23 -7.19
C THR A 63 -4.25 -17.34 -6.95
N PRO A 64 -5.01 -17.98 -7.86
CA PRO A 64 -6.46 -18.14 -7.68
C PRO A 64 -6.80 -18.87 -6.39
N GLY A 65 -7.84 -18.39 -5.72
CA GLY A 65 -8.44 -19.05 -4.57
C GLY A 65 -9.05 -20.42 -4.91
N ARG A 66 -9.36 -21.18 -3.87
CA ARG A 66 -9.95 -22.53 -3.96
C ARG A 66 -11.00 -22.72 -2.88
N ASP A 67 -11.87 -23.71 -3.06
CA ASP A 67 -12.85 -24.14 -2.05
C ASP A 67 -13.75 -23.00 -1.52
N GLY A 68 -14.00 -21.97 -2.36
CA GLY A 68 -14.79 -20.80 -2.00
C GLY A 68 -14.02 -19.67 -1.30
N PHE A 69 -12.70 -19.80 -1.11
CA PHE A 69 -11.83 -18.77 -0.54
C PHE A 69 -11.23 -17.86 -1.61
N GLY A 70 -10.85 -16.65 -1.21
CA GLY A 70 -10.26 -15.65 -2.10
C GLY A 70 -8.82 -15.95 -2.52
N ASP A 71 -8.33 -15.11 -3.41
CA ASP A 71 -7.02 -15.20 -4.04
C ASP A 71 -5.89 -14.79 -3.09
N ILE A 72 -4.68 -15.27 -3.41
CA ILE A 72 -3.44 -14.84 -2.74
C ILE A 72 -2.68 -13.90 -3.66
N LEU A 73 -2.31 -12.73 -3.15
CA LEU A 73 -1.50 -11.74 -3.84
C LEU A 73 -0.08 -11.69 -3.26
N VAL A 74 0.92 -11.87 -4.13
CA VAL A 74 2.32 -11.61 -3.80
C VAL A 74 2.76 -10.36 -4.57
N SER A 75 3.10 -9.30 -3.83
CA SER A 75 3.59 -8.05 -4.39
C SER A 75 5.06 -7.83 -4.01
N ARG A 76 5.91 -7.57 -4.99
CA ARG A 76 7.33 -7.24 -4.78
C ARG A 76 7.63 -5.82 -5.25
N THR A 77 8.14 -4.99 -4.35
CA THR A 77 8.49 -3.60 -4.68
C THR A 77 9.80 -3.56 -5.50
N PRO A 78 9.97 -2.58 -6.40
CA PRO A 78 11.16 -2.50 -7.25
C PRO A 78 12.43 -2.12 -6.48
N TRP A 79 12.28 -1.58 -5.27
CA TRP A 79 13.37 -1.05 -4.44
C TRP A 79 13.95 -2.09 -3.46
N GLY A 80 13.40 -3.31 -3.40
CA GLY A 80 13.79 -4.36 -2.46
C GLY A 80 14.84 -5.37 -2.93
N GLY A 81 15.17 -5.40 -4.24
CA GLY A 81 16.05 -6.42 -4.83
C GLY A 81 15.50 -7.86 -4.70
N ASP A 82 16.28 -8.87 -5.14
CA ASP A 82 15.93 -10.31 -5.00
C ASP A 82 16.31 -10.88 -3.61
N GLY A 83 16.32 -10.04 -2.58
CA GLY A 83 16.65 -10.45 -1.21
C GLY A 83 15.57 -11.39 -0.60
N PRO A 84 15.92 -12.17 0.45
CA PRO A 84 14.99 -13.09 1.11
C PRO A 84 13.77 -12.38 1.71
#